data_AF-A0A5J4NM79-F1
#
_entry.id   AF-A0A5J4NM79-F1
#
_cell.length_a   1.000
_cell.length_b   1.000
_cell.length_c   1.000
_cell.angle_alpha   90.00
_cell.angle_beta   90.00
_cell.angle_gamma   90.00
#
_symmetry.space_group_name_H-M   'P 1'
#
loop_
_entity.id
_entity.type
_entity.pdbx_description
1 polymer ?
#
loop_
_entity_poly.entity_id
_entity_poly.type
_entity_poly.pdbx_seq_one_letter_code
_entity_poly.pdbx_strand_id
1 'polypeptide(L)'
;MTEGGYSVTLLRQGSYTRSPDGSSLRTCNTILLKGPSGSIIVNPGSVWNTQTLISLLKSAGIKSPEKEITCVICTDGRAEHVGCMSLFEGATMMIVGFDIQKRGDIFVEHDFGDGIAPYEFDEYVSLR
;
A
#
# COMPACT_ATOMS: atom_id res chain seq x y z
N MET A 1 -4.59 -20.50 -10.70
CA MET A 1 -5.89 -19.99 -10.27
C MET A 1 -5.75 -19.68 -8.80
N THR A 2 -5.93 -18.42 -8.42
CA THR A 2 -5.88 -17.97 -7.04
C THR A 2 -7.28 -18.10 -6.45
N GLU A 3 -7.37 -18.70 -5.27
CA GLU A 3 -8.59 -18.80 -4.48
C GLU A 3 -9.14 -17.39 -4.22
N GLY A 4 -10.47 -17.21 -4.32
CA GLY A 4 -11.13 -15.91 -4.08
C GLY A 4 -10.99 -14.84 -5.17
N GLY A 5 -10.35 -15.13 -6.31
CA GLY A 5 -10.24 -14.17 -7.43
C GLY A 5 -9.24 -13.04 -7.20
N TYR A 6 -8.35 -13.18 -6.22
CA TYR A 6 -7.31 -12.21 -5.92
C TYR A 6 -6.01 -12.45 -6.70
N SER A 7 -5.27 -11.40 -7.01
CA SER A 7 -3.91 -11.50 -7.55
C SER A 7 -2.97 -10.57 -6.80
N VAL A 8 -1.80 -11.10 -6.45
CA VAL A 8 -0.74 -10.36 -5.75
C VAL A 8 0.42 -10.17 -6.72
N THR A 9 0.83 -8.91 -6.93
CA THR A 9 1.96 -8.56 -7.79
C THR A 9 2.98 -7.78 -6.98
N LEU A 10 4.20 -8.30 -6.89
CA LEU A 10 5.33 -7.53 -6.39
C LEU A 10 5.76 -6.54 -7.49
N LEU A 11 5.45 -5.26 -7.31
CA LEU A 11 5.81 -4.20 -8.26
C LEU A 11 7.28 -3.80 -8.11
N ARG A 12 7.78 -3.75 -6.87
CA ARG A 12 9.17 -3.41 -6.57
C ARG A 12 9.66 -4.22 -5.38
N GLN A 13 10.84 -4.81 -5.51
CA GLN A 13 11.58 -5.44 -4.42
C GLN A 13 12.27 -4.36 -3.57
N GLY A 14 12.09 -4.43 -2.25
CA GLY A 14 12.77 -3.60 -1.28
C GLY A 14 14.24 -4.00 -1.09
N SER A 15 15.05 -3.04 -0.65
CA SER A 15 16.48 -3.21 -0.45
C SER A 15 17.00 -2.33 0.68
N TYR A 16 18.11 -2.75 1.27
CA TYR A 16 18.83 -1.99 2.30
C TYR A 16 20.33 -2.12 2.05
N THR A 17 21.01 -0.99 1.94
CA THR A 17 22.47 -0.94 1.83
C THR A 17 22.99 0.12 2.78
N ARG A 18 23.92 -0.25 3.66
CA ARG A 18 24.61 0.69 4.54
C ARG A 18 25.91 1.15 3.88
N SER A 19 26.11 2.46 3.85
CA SER A 19 27.31 3.09 3.30
C SER A 19 28.39 3.22 4.38
N PRO A 20 29.69 3.27 4.00
CA PRO A 20 30.79 3.48 4.94
C PRO A 20 30.72 4.79 5.71
N ASP A 21 30.08 5.82 5.14
CA ASP A 21 29.87 7.14 5.75
C ASP A 21 28.74 7.17 6.81
N GLY A 22 28.14 6.01 7.10
CA GLY A 22 27.05 5.87 8.06
C GLY A 22 25.65 6.10 7.49
N SER A 23 25.53 6.57 6.24
CA SER A 23 24.25 6.68 5.56
C SER A 23 23.69 5.30 5.16
N SER A 24 22.42 5.25 4.79
CA SER A 24 21.82 4.03 4.23
C SER A 24 20.86 4.33 3.10
N LEU A 25 20.97 3.56 2.03
CA LEU A 25 19.99 3.51 0.95
C LEU A 25 18.94 2.47 1.32
N ARG A 26 17.67 2.87 1.29
CA ARG A 26 16.54 2.02 1.64
C ARG A 26 15.44 2.13 0.60
N THR A 27 14.87 1.00 0.23
CA THR A 27 13.63 0.92 -0.54
C THR A 27 12.72 -0.13 0.10
N CYS A 28 11.42 0.01 -0.10
CA CYS A 28 10.44 -0.95 0.39
C CYS A 28 9.98 -1.89 -0.71
N ASN A 29 9.44 -3.04 -0.27
CA ASN A 29 8.56 -3.82 -1.13
C ASN A 29 7.33 -2.99 -1.46
N THR A 30 6.93 -2.97 -2.72
CA THR A 30 5.66 -2.37 -3.15
C THR A 30 4.83 -3.46 -3.80
N ILE A 31 3.63 -3.68 -3.26
CA ILE A 31 2.75 -4.78 -3.66
C ILE A 31 1.43 -4.22 -4.17
N LEU A 32 1.00 -4.69 -5.33
CA LEU A 32 -0.35 -4.49 -5.83
C LEU A 32 -1.17 -5.75 -5.60
N LEU A 33 -2.25 -5.63 -4.85
CA LEU A 33 -3.28 -6.64 -4.71
C LEU A 33 -4.51 -6.20 -5.53
N LYS A 34 -5.03 -7.08 -6.39
CA LYS A 34 -6.26 -6.85 -7.16
C LYS A 34 -7.24 -7.97 -6.92
N GLY A 35 -8.50 -7.66 -6.70
CA GLY A 35 -9.57 -8.65 -6.62
C GLY A 35 -10.94 -8.02 -6.35
N PRO A 36 -11.90 -8.81 -5.83
CA PRO A 36 -13.24 -8.35 -5.53
C PRO A 36 -13.34 -7.09 -4.65
N SER A 37 -12.46 -6.93 -3.66
CA SER A 37 -12.42 -5.74 -2.78
C SER A 37 -11.73 -4.52 -3.43
N GLY A 38 -11.39 -4.59 -4.72
CA GLY A 38 -10.77 -3.52 -5.48
C GLY A 38 -9.26 -3.69 -5.66
N SER A 39 -8.58 -2.58 -5.94
CA SER A 39 -7.14 -2.53 -6.16
C SER A 39 -6.46 -1.86 -4.97
N ILE A 40 -5.63 -2.62 -4.26
CA ILE A 40 -4.98 -2.22 -3.02
C ILE A 40 -3.48 -2.11 -3.27
N ILE A 41 -2.87 -0.99 -2.90
CA ILE A 41 -1.42 -0.77 -2.97
C ILE A 41 -0.83 -0.81 -1.56
N VAL A 42 0.22 -1.60 -1.36
CA VAL A 42 0.95 -1.70 -0.10
C VAL A 42 2.33 -1.07 -0.25
N ASN A 43 2.68 -0.17 0.69
CA ASN A 43 3.94 0.57 0.75
C ASN A 43 4.31 1.19 -0.61
N PRO A 44 3.61 2.25 -1.04
CA PRO A 44 3.75 2.82 -2.38
C PRO A 44 5.15 3.41 -2.66
N GLY A 45 5.96 3.67 -1.62
CA GLY A 45 7.34 4.07 -1.78
C GLY A 45 7.62 5.47 -1.30
N SER A 46 8.88 5.89 -1.43
CA SER A 46 9.28 7.27 -1.21
C SER A 46 8.75 8.20 -2.29
N VAL A 47 8.63 9.49 -1.98
CA VAL A 47 8.17 10.53 -2.93
C VAL A 47 8.96 10.54 -4.25
N TRP A 48 10.24 10.16 -4.19
CA TRP A 48 11.14 10.07 -5.35
C TRP A 48 10.78 8.93 -6.31
N ASN A 49 9.89 8.03 -5.92
CA ASN A 49 9.50 6.87 -6.72
C ASN A 49 8.19 7.07 -7.49
N THR A 50 7.56 8.25 -7.38
CA THR A 50 6.22 8.51 -7.95
C THR A 50 6.11 8.10 -9.42
N GLN A 51 7.05 8.54 -10.27
CA GLN A 51 6.99 8.23 -11.69
C GLN A 51 7.24 6.74 -11.99
N THR A 52 8.17 6.11 -11.27
CA THR A 52 8.43 4.67 -11.39
C THR A 52 7.22 3.85 -10.96
N LEU A 53 6.56 4.25 -9.87
CA LEU A 53 5.34 3.61 -9.35
C LEU A 53 4.21 3.67 -10.37
N ILE A 54 3.96 4.85 -10.97
CA ILE A 54 2.95 5.01 -12.04
C ILE A 54 3.23 4.06 -13.20
N SER A 55 4.48 3.96 -13.65
CA SER A 55 4.85 3.06 -14.75
C SER A 55 4.61 1.60 -14.39
N LEU A 56 5.02 1.15 -13.19
CA LEU A 56 4.83 -0.21 -12.72
C LEU A 56 3.33 -0.57 -12.60
N LEU A 57 2.52 0.34 -12.07
CA LEU A 57 1.07 0.16 -11.95
C LEU A 57 0.40 0.03 -13.33
N LYS A 58 0.80 0.87 -14.29
CA LYS A 58 0.32 0.79 -15.68
C LYS A 58 0.70 -0.52 -16.35
N SER A 59 1.95 -0.97 -16.18
CA SER A 59 2.40 -2.27 -16.65
C SER A 59 1.65 -3.44 -15.99
N ALA A 60 1.19 -3.28 -14.75
CA ALA A 60 0.36 -4.26 -14.04
C ALA A 60 -1.15 -4.16 -14.35
N GLY A 61 -1.54 -3.28 -15.28
CA GLY A 61 -2.91 -3.16 -15.80
C GLY A 61 -3.78 -2.07 -15.15
N ILE A 62 -3.24 -1.24 -14.26
CA ILE A 62 -3.94 -0.09 -13.67
C ILE A 62 -3.73 1.14 -14.57
N LYS A 63 -4.76 1.56 -15.30
CA LYS A 63 -4.59 2.59 -16.36
C LYS A 63 -4.45 4.00 -15.76
N SER A 64 -5.25 4.29 -14.74
CA SER A 64 -5.35 5.57 -14.04
C SER A 64 -5.14 5.34 -12.54
N PRO A 65 -3.88 5.14 -12.09
CA PRO A 65 -3.56 4.83 -10.69
C PRO A 65 -4.23 5.74 -9.66
N GLU A 66 -4.32 7.02 -9.98
CA GLU A 66 -4.90 8.06 -9.12
C GLU A 66 -6.41 7.88 -8.86
N LYS A 67 -7.11 7.10 -9.70
CA LYS A 67 -8.55 6.83 -9.59
C LYS A 67 -8.88 5.36 -9.32
N GLU A 68 -8.08 4.44 -9.82
CA GLU A 68 -8.37 3.01 -9.82
C GLU A 68 -7.88 2.29 -8.56
N ILE A 69 -6.90 2.85 -7.83
CA ILE A 69 -6.52 2.34 -6.52
C ILE A 69 -7.58 2.74 -5.50
N THR A 70 -8.20 1.74 -4.87
CA THR A 70 -9.29 1.92 -3.90
C THR A 70 -8.79 2.02 -2.47
N CYS A 71 -7.66 1.37 -2.15
CA CYS A 71 -7.07 1.40 -0.82
C CYS A 71 -5.54 1.50 -0.87
N VAL A 72 -4.98 2.30 0.04
CA VAL A 72 -3.54 2.45 0.26
C VAL A 72 -3.20 1.96 1.64
N ILE A 73 -2.24 1.05 1.76
CA ILE A 73 -1.78 0.49 3.03
C ILE A 73 -0.29 0.81 3.17
N CYS A 74 0.08 1.51 4.22
CA CYS A 74 1.46 1.70 4.63
C CYS A 74 1.67 0.95 5.95
N THR A 75 2.62 0.02 5.98
CA THR A 75 2.84 -0.82 7.16
C THR A 75 3.33 -0.01 8.37
N ASP A 76 3.93 1.15 8.13
CA ASP A 76 4.30 2.14 9.14
C ASP A 76 4.46 3.54 8.49
N GLY A 77 4.77 4.54 9.31
CA GLY A 77 4.93 5.94 8.88
C GLY A 77 6.31 6.31 8.30
N ARG A 78 7.16 5.35 7.94
CA ARG A 78 8.48 5.67 7.38
C ARG A 78 8.37 6.29 6.00
N ALA A 79 9.27 7.23 5.70
CA ALA A 79 9.23 8.01 4.46
C ALA A 79 9.31 7.14 3.19
N GLU A 80 10.02 6.02 3.23
CA GLU A 80 10.08 5.06 2.12
C GLU A 80 8.80 4.25 1.93
N HIS A 81 7.82 4.33 2.85
CA HIS A 81 6.52 3.69 2.73
C HIS A 81 5.44 4.66 2.28
N VAL A 82 5.36 5.84 2.91
CA VAL A 82 4.23 6.78 2.76
C VAL A 82 4.40 7.81 1.64
N GLY A 83 5.61 7.97 1.11
CA GLY A 83 5.97 9.11 0.27
C GLY A 83 5.17 9.28 -1.04
N CYS A 84 4.56 8.21 -1.56
CA CYS A 84 3.72 8.26 -2.76
C CYS A 84 2.21 8.21 -2.48
N MET A 85 1.76 8.29 -1.22
CA MET A 85 0.33 8.18 -0.87
C MET A 85 -0.55 9.22 -1.59
N SER A 86 -0.06 10.45 -1.75
CA SER A 86 -0.81 11.53 -2.39
C SER A 86 -1.13 11.28 -3.87
N LEU A 87 -0.51 10.28 -4.50
CA LEU A 87 -0.87 9.86 -5.85
C LEU A 87 -2.30 9.32 -5.93
N PHE A 88 -2.83 8.75 -4.84
CA PHE A 88 -4.07 7.98 -4.84
C PHE A 88 -5.24 8.78 -4.27
N GLU A 89 -5.48 9.98 -4.79
CA GLU A 89 -6.57 10.88 -4.36
C GLU A 89 -7.99 10.28 -4.56
N GLY A 90 -8.12 9.30 -5.44
CA GLY A 90 -9.35 8.55 -5.66
C GLY A 90 -9.64 7.48 -4.60
N ALA A 91 -8.64 7.09 -3.79
CA ALA A 91 -8.79 6.02 -2.81
C ALA A 91 -9.90 6.34 -1.80
N THR A 92 -10.68 5.33 -1.44
CA THR A 92 -11.75 5.46 -0.43
C THR A 92 -11.22 5.31 0.99
N MET A 93 -10.06 4.68 1.14
CA MET A 93 -9.45 4.34 2.42
C MET A 93 -7.92 4.36 2.34
N MET A 94 -7.29 4.88 3.39
CA MET A 94 -5.85 4.84 3.63
C MET A 94 -5.60 4.25 5.02
N ILE A 95 -4.59 3.40 5.14
CA ILE A 95 -4.19 2.78 6.40
C ILE A 95 -2.70 3.02 6.58
N VAL A 96 -2.27 3.61 7.69
CA VAL A 96 -0.85 3.86 8.00
C VAL A 96 -0.54 3.36 9.40
N GLY A 97 0.22 2.26 9.50
CA GLY A 97 0.35 1.55 10.76
C GLY A 97 -1.04 1.14 11.26
N PHE A 98 -1.48 1.72 12.38
CA PHE A 98 -2.79 1.45 12.98
C PHE A 98 -3.84 2.53 12.71
N ASP A 99 -3.47 3.62 12.02
CA ASP A 99 -4.39 4.69 11.67
C ASP A 99 -5.17 4.34 10.40
N ILE A 100 -6.49 4.19 10.53
CA ILE A 100 -7.41 3.98 9.40
C ILE A 100 -8.15 5.29 9.11
N GLN A 101 -7.94 5.83 7.92
CA GLN A 101 -8.61 7.03 7.43
C GLN A 101 -9.47 6.72 6.21
N LYS A 102 -10.74 7.15 6.23
CA LYS A 102 -11.65 7.17 5.09
C LYS A 102 -11.78 8.59 4.55
N ARG A 103 -12.32 8.73 3.33
CA ARG A 103 -12.56 10.03 2.69
C ARG A 103 -13.33 10.99 3.60
N GLY A 104 -12.96 12.27 3.55
CA GLY A 104 -13.59 13.31 4.36
C GLY A 104 -13.03 13.38 5.78
N ASP A 105 -11.77 12.99 5.98
CA ASP A 105 -11.07 13.04 7.26
C ASP A 105 -11.74 12.23 8.38
N ILE A 106 -12.34 11.10 8.00
CA ILE A 106 -13.04 10.20 8.91
C ILE A 106 -12.07 9.11 9.38
N PHE A 107 -11.75 9.12 10.67
CA PHE A 107 -10.92 8.09 11.29
C PHE A 107 -11.80 6.95 11.84
N VAL A 108 -11.35 5.72 11.63
CA VAL A 108 -12.03 4.51 12.10
C VAL A 108 -11.19 3.87 13.19
N GLU A 109 -11.83 3.60 14.33
CA GLU A 109 -11.19 2.85 15.41
C GLU A 109 -11.16 1.35 15.06
N HIS A 110 -9.98 0.76 15.21
CA HIS A 110 -9.77 -0.68 15.16
C HIS A 110 -8.55 -1.01 16.02
N ASP A 111 -8.69 -1.98 16.90
CA ASP A 111 -7.60 -2.39 17.79
C ASP A 111 -6.70 -3.42 17.09
N PHE A 112 -5.72 -2.95 16.33
CA PHE A 112 -4.67 -3.82 15.79
C PHE A 112 -3.72 -4.35 16.86
N GLY A 113 -3.74 -3.79 18.09
CA GLY A 113 -2.82 -4.14 19.17
C GLY A 113 -3.23 -5.39 19.94
N ASP A 114 -4.51 -5.76 19.93
CA ASP A 114 -5.00 -6.95 20.62
C ASP A 114 -4.60 -8.26 19.92
N GLY A 115 -4.35 -8.22 18.61
CA GLY A 115 -4.01 -9.38 17.77
C GLY A 115 -5.14 -10.42 17.64
N ILE A 116 -6.36 -10.09 18.08
CA ILE A 116 -7.52 -10.99 18.14
C ILE A 116 -8.37 -10.82 16.89
N ALA A 117 -8.78 -9.59 16.59
CA ALA A 117 -9.70 -9.31 15.49
C ALA A 117 -8.94 -8.71 14.30
N PRO A 118 -8.86 -9.39 13.15
CA PRO A 118 -8.30 -8.78 11.96
C PRO A 118 -9.22 -7.67 11.41
N TYR A 119 -8.63 -6.69 10.72
CA TYR A 119 -9.42 -5.77 9.90
C TYR A 119 -9.73 -6.43 8.55
N GLU A 120 -10.95 -6.91 8.39
CA GLU A 120 -11.39 -7.67 7.21
C GLU A 120 -11.84 -6.74 6.08
N PHE A 121 -11.29 -6.98 4.88
CA PHE A 121 -11.83 -6.42 3.63
C PHE A 121 -12.90 -7.36 3.07
N ASP A 122 -12.62 -8.67 3.12
CA ASP A 122 -13.55 -9.76 2.87
C ASP A 122 -12.98 -11.08 3.44
N GLU A 123 -13.60 -12.21 3.07
CA GLU A 123 -13.21 -13.56 3.53
C GLU A 123 -11.80 -14.00 3.11
N TYR A 124 -11.19 -13.35 2.11
CA TYR A 124 -9.87 -13.69 1.58
C TYR A 124 -8.78 -12.68 1.96
N VAL A 125 -9.16 -11.45 2.30
CA VAL A 125 -8.22 -10.35 2.54
C VAL A 125 -8.49 -9.69 3.88
N SER A 126 -7.48 -9.69 4.74
CA SER A 126 -7.51 -9.00 6.02
C SER A 126 -6.14 -8.45 6.42
N LEU A 127 -6.15 -7.49 7.34
CA LEU A 127 -4.95 -6.95 8.01
C LEU A 127 -4.90 -7.43 9.46
N ARG A 128 -3.69 -7.68 9.93
CA ARG A 128 -3.34 -8.12 11.27
C ARG A 128 -2.09 -7.40 11.74
#